data_AF-A0A382URD7-F1
#
_entry.id   AF-A0A382URD7-F1
#
_cell.length_a   1.000
_cell.length_b   1.000
_cell.length_c   1.000
_cell.angle_alpha   90.00
_cell.angle_beta   90.00
_cell.angle_gamma   90.00
#
_symmetry.space_group_name_H-M   'P 1'
#
loop_
_entity.id
_entity.type
_entity.pdbx_description
1 polymer ?
#
loop_
_entity_poly.entity_id
_entity_poly.type
_entity_poly.pdbx_seq_one_letter_code
_entity_poly.pdbx_strand_id
1 'polypeptide(L)'
;MNAMRIVTGAFSHETSTFTPVPTDRASYESRFGFLRGEEVLTTFRDTNTPIGGFIEGADAHDFELIPSIYAEPHPSGPTSRALFDENLTELVDGIRTAGSIDGVLLELH
;
A
#
# COMPACT_ATOMS: atom_id res chain seq x y z
N MET A 1 18.47 8.07 -20.91
CA MET A 1 18.45 6.96 -19.93
C MET A 1 16.99 6.62 -19.72
N ASN A 2 16.63 5.34 -19.53
CA ASN A 2 15.24 5.00 -19.18
C ASN A 2 14.96 5.50 -17.75
N ALA A 3 13.74 5.97 -17.49
CA ALA A 3 13.29 6.32 -16.16
C ALA A 3 13.43 5.11 -15.22
N MET A 4 13.84 5.34 -13.97
CA MET A 4 13.87 4.25 -12.98
C MET A 4 12.45 3.82 -12.65
N ARG A 5 12.23 2.51 -12.57
CA ARG A 5 10.91 1.91 -12.33
C ARG A 5 10.82 1.43 -10.90
N ILE A 6 10.03 2.12 -10.08
CA ILE A 6 9.92 1.85 -8.64
C ILE A 6 8.51 1.37 -8.33
N VAL A 7 8.36 0.21 -7.70
CA VAL A 7 7.04 -0.24 -7.24
C VAL A 7 6.71 0.39 -5.90
N THR A 8 5.46 0.80 -5.71
CA THR A 8 4.92 1.30 -4.44
C THR A 8 3.72 0.50 -3.95
N GLY A 9 3.47 0.53 -2.65
CA GLY A 9 2.28 -0.06 -2.04
C GLY A 9 2.28 0.09 -0.53
N ALA A 10 1.17 -0.28 0.10
CA ALA A 10 1.01 -0.23 1.54
C ALA A 10 0.36 -1.49 2.11
N PHE A 11 0.93 -1.97 3.21
CA PHE A 11 0.24 -2.81 4.18
C PHE A 11 0.62 -2.29 5.56
N SER A 12 -0.23 -1.44 6.11
CA SER A 12 0.04 -0.62 7.29
C SER A 12 -1.11 -0.77 8.28
N HIS A 13 -0.91 -1.48 9.39
CA HIS A 13 -1.96 -1.72 10.38
C HIS A 13 -1.42 -1.69 11.82
N GLU A 14 -1.93 -0.75 12.61
CA GLU A 14 -1.70 -0.73 14.05
C GLU A 14 -2.68 -1.66 14.77
N THR A 15 -2.15 -2.71 15.43
CA THR A 15 -2.97 -3.71 16.12
C THR A 15 -2.92 -3.57 17.64
N SER A 16 -4.01 -3.96 18.31
CA SER A 16 -4.07 -4.11 19.76
C SER A 16 -4.63 -5.48 20.13
N THR A 17 -3.94 -6.21 21.01
CA THR A 17 -4.45 -7.49 21.54
C THR A 17 -5.49 -7.33 22.65
N PHE A 18 -5.74 -6.10 23.10
CA PHE A 18 -6.69 -5.78 24.18
C PHE A 18 -8.05 -5.29 23.68
N THR A 19 -8.17 -4.95 22.40
CA THR A 19 -9.45 -4.50 21.83
C THR A 19 -10.35 -5.69 21.47
N PRO A 20 -11.66 -5.61 21.75
CA PRO A 20 -12.62 -6.61 21.30
C PRO A 20 -13.07 -6.41 19.85
N VAL A 21 -12.67 -5.32 19.19
CA VAL A 21 -13.09 -4.98 17.83
C VAL A 21 -12.22 -5.76 16.82
N PRO A 22 -12.77 -6.72 16.07
CA PRO A 22 -11.98 -7.48 15.10
C PRO A 22 -11.61 -6.63 13.89
N THR A 23 -10.49 -6.96 13.26
CA THR A 23 -10.15 -6.46 11.91
C THR A 23 -10.62 -7.47 10.89
N ASP A 24 -11.63 -7.07 10.13
CA ASP A 24 -12.20 -7.84 9.03
C ASP A 24 -11.96 -7.14 7.69
N ARG A 25 -12.51 -7.70 6.60
CA ARG A 25 -12.38 -7.09 5.28
C ARG A 25 -12.98 -5.69 5.22
N ALA A 26 -14.14 -5.48 5.86
CA ALA A 26 -14.80 -4.18 5.90
C ALA A 26 -13.91 -3.11 6.57
N SER A 27 -13.08 -3.52 7.54
CA SER A 27 -12.10 -2.64 8.20
C SER A 27 -11.06 -2.07 7.22
N TYR A 28 -10.63 -2.86 6.23
CA TYR A 28 -9.72 -2.41 5.16
C TYR A 28 -10.44 -1.53 4.11
N GLU A 29 -11.74 -1.73 3.94
CA GLU A 29 -12.55 -0.96 2.99
C GLU A 29 -13.00 0.40 3.57
N SER A 30 -13.06 0.54 4.90
CA SER A 30 -13.77 1.67 5.53
C SER A 30 -12.99 2.98 5.65
N ARG A 31 -11.65 2.94 5.64
CA ARG A 31 -10.82 4.14 5.91
C ARG A 31 -10.53 4.93 4.64
N PHE A 32 -9.58 4.45 3.83
CA PHE A 32 -9.26 4.99 2.51
C PHE A 32 -9.79 4.10 1.38
N GLY A 33 -10.33 2.92 1.72
CA GLY A 33 -10.62 1.85 0.78
C GLY A 33 -9.43 0.88 0.64
N PHE A 34 -9.73 -0.31 0.09
CA PHE A 34 -8.72 -1.22 -0.40
C PHE A 34 -8.42 -0.86 -1.85
N LEU A 35 -7.39 -0.02 -2.06
CA LEU A 35 -7.11 0.59 -3.36
C LEU A 35 -6.15 -0.27 -4.18
N ARG A 36 -6.32 -0.23 -5.50
CA ARG A 36 -5.49 -0.99 -6.46
C ARG A 36 -5.02 -0.11 -7.60
N GLY A 37 -3.81 -0.35 -8.07
CA GLY A 37 -3.29 0.30 -9.27
C GLY A 37 -3.34 1.83 -9.16
N GLU A 38 -3.78 2.50 -10.23
CA GLU A 38 -3.77 3.97 -10.33
C GLU A 38 -4.63 4.67 -9.26
N GLU A 39 -5.59 3.97 -8.64
CA GLU A 39 -6.38 4.51 -7.52
C GLU A 39 -5.49 4.87 -6.32
N VAL A 40 -4.38 4.14 -6.11
CA VAL A 40 -3.41 4.45 -5.05
C VAL A 40 -2.78 5.81 -5.34
N LEU A 41 -2.28 6.02 -6.55
CA LEU A 41 -1.60 7.27 -6.91
C LEU A 41 -2.56 8.46 -6.91
N THR A 42 -3.76 8.26 -7.44
CA THR A 42 -4.78 9.31 -7.50
C THR A 42 -5.22 9.74 -6.11
N THR A 43 -5.42 8.80 -5.18
CA THR A 43 -5.89 9.09 -3.82
C THR A 43 -4.88 9.88 -3.00
N PHE A 44 -3.59 9.57 -3.14
CA PHE A 44 -2.55 10.10 -2.26
C PHE A 44 -1.70 11.22 -2.86
N ARG A 45 -1.93 11.58 -4.13
CA ARG A 45 -1.28 12.74 -4.74
C ARG A 45 -1.60 14.01 -3.95
N ASP A 46 -0.58 14.85 -3.77
CA ASP A 46 -0.65 16.11 -3.03
C ASP A 46 -1.11 15.96 -1.56
N THR A 47 -0.88 14.80 -0.94
CA THR A 47 -1.16 14.55 0.48
C THR A 47 0.12 14.48 1.32
N ASN A 48 0.02 14.82 2.61
CA ASN A 48 1.11 14.63 3.57
C ASN A 48 1.08 13.22 4.18
N THR A 49 1.19 12.20 3.33
CA THR A 49 1.23 10.78 3.68
C THR A 49 2.52 10.14 3.16
N PRO A 50 2.93 8.94 3.63
CA PRO A 50 4.11 8.26 3.08
C PRO A 50 3.98 8.02 1.57
N ILE A 51 2.84 7.50 1.09
CA ILE A 51 2.60 7.35 -0.36
C ILE A 51 2.64 8.71 -1.09
N GLY A 52 2.06 9.76 -0.51
CA GLY A 52 2.14 11.12 -1.08
C GLY A 52 3.58 11.60 -1.25
N GLY A 53 4.43 11.38 -0.25
CA GLY A 53 5.86 11.67 -0.34
C GLY A 53 6.61 10.80 -1.35
N PHE A 54 6.21 9.53 -1.53
CA PHE A 54 6.77 8.67 -2.58
C PHE A 54 6.41 9.19 -3.98
N ILE A 55 5.17 9.68 -4.17
CA ILE A 55 4.73 10.31 -5.43
C ILE A 55 5.54 11.57 -5.71
N GLU A 56 5.65 12.48 -4.74
CA GLU A 56 6.42 13.72 -4.88
C GLU A 56 7.90 13.43 -5.21
N GLY A 57 8.50 12.47 -4.51
CA GLY A 57 9.88 12.06 -4.76
C GLY A 57 10.09 11.44 -6.14
N ALA A 58 9.13 10.62 -6.60
CA ALA A 58 9.19 10.04 -7.94
C ALA A 58 9.11 11.10 -9.04
N ASP A 59 8.19 12.06 -8.89
CA ASP A 59 8.03 13.18 -9.83
C ASP A 59 9.30 14.07 -9.85
N ALA A 60 9.90 14.34 -8.68
CA ALA A 60 11.11 15.17 -8.56
C ALA A 60 12.37 14.53 -9.19
N HIS A 61 12.38 13.21 -9.35
CA HIS A 61 13.53 12.44 -9.85
C HIS A 61 13.27 11.75 -11.20
N ASP A 62 12.15 12.06 -11.86
CA ASP A 62 11.73 11.44 -13.14
C ASP A 62 11.66 9.90 -13.06
N PHE A 63 11.13 9.36 -11.95
CA PHE A 63 10.90 7.92 -11.76
C PHE A 63 9.48 7.52 -12.20
N GLU A 64 9.36 6.34 -12.80
CA GLU A 64 8.07 5.67 -13.02
C GLU A 64 7.67 4.96 -11.72
N LEU A 65 6.69 5.52 -11.00
CA LEU A 65 6.12 4.90 -9.81
C LEU A 65 4.98 3.95 -10.20
N ILE A 66 5.13 2.66 -9.89
CA ILE A 66 4.20 1.60 -10.29
C ILE A 66 3.41 1.15 -9.04
N PRO A 67 2.10 1.39 -8.95
CA PRO A 67 1.32 1.05 -7.77
C PRO A 67 0.93 -0.45 -7.75
N SER A 68 1.08 -1.07 -6.57
CA SER A 68 0.51 -2.37 -6.22
C SER A 68 -0.87 -2.17 -5.55
N ILE A 69 -0.95 -2.39 -4.23
CA ILE A 69 -2.15 -2.15 -3.42
C ILE A 69 -1.91 -1.12 -2.31
N TYR A 70 -3.00 -0.60 -1.76
CA TYR A 70 -3.00 0.13 -0.49
C TYR A 70 -3.98 -0.54 0.49
N ALA A 71 -3.46 -1.05 1.60
CA ALA A 71 -4.22 -1.72 2.65
C ALA A 71 -3.89 -1.12 4.02
N GLU A 72 -4.71 -0.16 4.46
CA GLU A 72 -4.54 0.54 5.75
C GLU A 72 -5.90 0.66 6.49
N PRO A 73 -6.26 -0.31 7.33
CA PRO A 73 -7.48 -0.24 8.13
C PRO A 73 -7.31 0.75 9.29
N HIS A 74 -8.40 1.04 10.01
CA HIS A 74 -8.29 1.71 11.31
C HIS A 74 -7.64 0.78 12.35
N PRO A 75 -6.93 1.34 13.36
CA PRO A 75 -6.35 0.55 14.44
C PRO A 75 -7.41 -0.28 15.16
N SER A 76 -7.20 -1.59 15.21
CA SER A 76 -8.18 -2.53 15.78
C SER A 76 -7.49 -3.83 16.22
N GLY A 77 -8.22 -4.94 16.29
CA GLY A 77 -7.67 -6.24 16.70
C GLY A 77 -6.59 -6.74 15.73
N PRO A 78 -5.96 -7.90 16.00
CA PRO A 78 -5.05 -8.48 15.02
C PRO A 78 -5.79 -8.89 13.74
N THR A 79 -5.24 -8.55 12.57
CA THR A 79 -5.68 -9.11 11.29
C THR A 79 -5.59 -10.64 11.34
N SER A 80 -6.66 -11.33 10.95
CA SER A 80 -6.63 -12.80 10.88
C SER A 80 -5.54 -13.29 9.93
N ARG A 81 -4.94 -14.46 10.20
CA ARG A 81 -3.88 -15.02 9.35
C ARG A 81 -4.30 -15.15 7.87
N ALA A 82 -5.55 -15.54 7.62
CA ALA A 82 -6.07 -15.68 6.26
C ALA A 82 -6.10 -14.32 5.53
N LEU A 83 -6.65 -13.28 6.18
CA LEU A 83 -6.73 -11.95 5.58
C LEU A 83 -5.34 -11.30 5.41
N PHE A 84 -4.43 -11.58 6.35
CA PHE A 84 -3.02 -11.19 6.20
C PHE A 84 -2.38 -11.83 4.97
N ASP A 85 -2.53 -13.16 4.81
CA ASP A 85 -1.94 -13.88 3.67
C ASP A 85 -2.54 -13.41 2.34
N GLU A 86 -3.83 -13.10 2.30
CA GLU A 86 -4.50 -12.53 1.11
C GLU A 86 -3.89 -11.17 0.74
N ASN A 87 -3.83 -10.23 1.68
CA ASN A 87 -3.28 -8.89 1.44
C ASN A 87 -1.80 -8.94 1.08
N LEU A 88 -1.02 -9.79 1.75
CA LEU A 88 0.40 -9.99 1.46
C LEU A 88 0.59 -10.56 0.05
N THR A 89 -0.20 -11.57 -0.32
CA THR A 89 -0.14 -12.18 -1.66
C THR A 89 -0.43 -11.15 -2.72
N GLU A 90 -1.48 -10.35 -2.54
CA GLU A 90 -1.86 -9.32 -3.51
C GLU A 90 -0.78 -8.23 -3.66
N LEU A 91 -0.21 -7.76 -2.54
CA LEU A 91 0.90 -6.80 -2.56
C LEU A 91 2.11 -7.35 -3.34
N VAL A 92 2.51 -8.57 -3.03
CA VAL A 92 3.68 -9.23 -3.63
C VAL A 92 3.44 -9.58 -5.10
N ASP A 93 2.23 -9.97 -5.48
CA ASP A 93 1.89 -10.27 -6.87
C ASP A 93 1.87 -9.00 -7.74
N GLY A 94 1.43 -7.86 -7.19
CA GLY A 94 1.61 -6.56 -7.85
C GLY A 94 3.08 -6.23 -8.12
N ILE A 95 3.97 -6.51 -7.16
CA ILE A 95 5.43 -6.34 -7.36
C ILE A 95 5.95 -7.30 -8.44
N ARG A 96 5.56 -8.59 -8.41
CA ARG A 96 6.02 -9.61 -9.36
C ARG A 96 5.58 -9.32 -10.80
N THR A 97 4.39 -8.77 -10.97
CA THR A 97 3.78 -8.53 -12.29
C THR A 97 4.18 -7.19 -12.92
N ALA A 98 4.86 -6.31 -12.18
CA ALA A 98 5.37 -5.01 -12.66
C ALA A 98 6.49 -5.11 -13.73
N GLY A 99 6.99 -6.33 -13.99
CA GLY A 99 8.09 -6.58 -14.94
C GLY A 99 9.45 -6.20 -14.35
N SER A 100 10.35 -5.67 -15.18
CA SER A 100 11.69 -5.25 -14.73
C SER A 100 11.61 -3.98 -13.90
N ILE A 101 11.92 -4.05 -12.61
CA ILE A 101 11.90 -2.92 -11.69
C ILE A 101 13.30 -2.64 -11.15
N ASP A 102 13.55 -1.38 -10.79
CA ASP A 102 14.83 -0.91 -10.24
C ASP A 102 14.78 -0.80 -8.71
N GLY A 103 13.59 -0.79 -8.11
CA GLY A 103 13.42 -0.72 -6.66
C GLY A 103 11.97 -0.84 -6.18
N VAL A 104 11.80 -0.84 -4.86
CA VAL A 104 10.49 -0.90 -4.19
C VAL A 104 10.50 0.08 -3.01
N LEU A 105 9.42 0.84 -2.84
CA LEU A 105 9.14 1.68 -1.68
C LEU A 105 7.81 1.23 -1.06
N LEU A 106 7.80 0.86 0.21
CA LEU A 106 6.59 0.37 0.88
C LEU A 106 6.27 1.19 2.12
N GLU A 107 4.99 1.50 2.30
CA GLU A 107 4.44 1.97 3.57
C GLU A 107 4.02 0.75 4.40
N LEU A 108 4.66 0.57 5.55
CA LEU A 108 4.48 -0.61 6.40
C LEU A 108 4.31 -0.19 7.86
N HIS A 109 3.42 -0.87 8.57
CA HIS A 109 3.19 -0.74 10.00
C HIS A 109 2.58 -2.02 10.56
#